data_AF-A0A7C7PZE8-F1
#
_entry.id   AF-A0A7C7PZE8-F1
#
_cell.length_a   1.000
_cell.length_b   1.000
_cell.length_c   1.000
_cell.angle_alpha   90.00
_cell.angle_beta   90.00
_cell.angle_gamma   90.00
#
_symmetry.space_group_name_H-M   'P 1'
#
loop_
_entity.id
_entity.type
_entity.pdbx_description
1 polymer ?
#
loop_
_entity_poly.entity_id
_entity_poly.type
_entity_poly.pdbx_seq_one_letter_code
_entity_poly.pdbx_strand_id
1 'polypeptide(L)' 'MNRVLVTGAAGQLGQRVVSQLLERGYEVRGLILPDDPGRSQLACLDIEIMEGNLLDMTVA' A
#
# COMPACT_ATOMS: atom_id res chain seq x y z
N MET A 1 14.85 3.92 -10.39
CA MET A 1 13.53 3.44 -9.94
C MET A 1 12.86 4.54 -9.13
N ASN A 2 11.60 4.85 -9.40
CA ASN A 2 10.83 5.79 -8.59
C ASN A 2 9.98 4.98 -7.59
N ARG A 3 10.00 5.40 -6.32
CA ARG A 3 9.26 4.75 -5.24
C ARG A 3 7.97 5.52 -4.96
N VAL A 4 6.86 4.80 -4.80
CA VAL A 4 5.53 5.39 -4.61
C VAL A 4 4.89 4.85 -3.34
N LEU A 5 4.39 5.75 -2.50
CA LEU A 5 3.52 5.40 -1.37
C LEU A 5 2.06 5.41 -1.84
N VAL A 6 1.35 4.30 -1.67
CA VAL A 6 -0.09 4.20 -1.90
C VAL A 6 -0.80 4.11 -0.56
N THR A 7 -1.58 5.13 -0.24
CA THR A 7 -2.44 5.14 0.95
C THR A 7 -3.72 4.35 0.70
N GLY A 8 -4.16 3.56 1.67
CA GLY A 8 -5.35 2.70 1.50
C GLY A 8 -5.10 1.60 0.47
N ALA A 9 -3.87 1.06 0.44
CA ALA A 9 -3.44 0.08 -0.55
C ALA A 9 -4.33 -1.18 -0.56
N ALA A 10 -4.86 -1.58 0.60
CA ALA A 10 -5.75 -2.73 0.75
C ALA A 10 -7.19 -2.48 0.28
N GLY A 11 -7.56 -1.23 -0.03
CA GLY A 11 -8.89 -0.86 -0.51
C GLY A 11 -9.13 -1.23 -1.97
N GLN A 12 -10.40 -1.19 -2.40
CA GLN A 12 -10.82 -1.57 -3.76
C GLN A 12 -10.11 -0.79 -4.87
N LEU A 13 -9.89 0.52 -4.65
CA LEU A 13 -9.13 1.36 -5.58
C LEU A 13 -7.62 1.18 -5.40
N GLY A 14 -7.16 1.13 -4.15
CA GLY A 14 -5.73 1.00 -3.81
C GLY A 14 -5.07 -0.18 -4.50
N GLN A 15 -5.69 -1.36 -4.44
CA GLN A 15 -5.13 -2.57 -5.08
C GLN A 15 -4.96 -2.41 -6.60
N ARG A 16 -5.94 -1.80 -7.28
CA ARG A 16 -5.87 -1.56 -8.73
C ARG A 16 -4.75 -0.59 -9.08
N VAL A 17 -4.56 0.43 -8.26
CA VAL A 17 -3.46 1.40 -8.43
C VAL A 17 -2.11 0.74 -8.19
N VAL A 18 -1.98 -0.07 -7.13
CA VAL A 18 -0.77 -0.84 -6.83
C VAL A 18 -0.40 -1.75 -8.00
N SER A 19 -1.33 -2.55 -8.51
CA SER A 19 -1.09 -3.46 -9.66
C SER A 19 -0.55 -2.69 -10.86
N GLN A 20 -1.19 -1.58 -11.24
CA GLN A 20 -0.77 -0.78 -12.39
C GLN A 20 0.57 -0.08 -12.18
N LEU A 21 0.95 0.26 -10.94
CA LEU A 21 2.25 0.84 -10.65
C LEU A 21 3.36 -0.22 -10.77
N LEU A 22 3.12 -1.43 -10.25
CA LEU A 22 4.03 -2.56 -10.41
C LEU A 22 4.24 -2.93 -11.88
N GLU A 23 3.16 -3.02 -12.66
CA GLU A 23 3.21 -3.28 -14.12
C GLU A 23 4.05 -2.22 -14.87
N ARG A 24 4.11 -0.98 -14.36
CA ARG A 24 4.91 0.11 -14.93
C ARG A 24 6.35 0.15 -14.38
N GLY A 25 6.75 -0.80 -13.53
CA GLY A 25 8.10 -0.91 -12.98
C GLY A 25 8.40 0.04 -11.81
N TYR A 26 7.37 0.54 -11.11
CA TYR A 26 7.54 1.32 -9.89
C TYR A 26 7.77 0.40 -8.68
N GLU A 27 8.56 0.86 -7.72
CA GLU A 27 8.65 0.24 -6.40
C GLU A 27 7.53 0.81 -5.53
N VAL A 28 6.68 -0.06 -4.97
CA VAL A 28 5.46 0.38 -4.27
C VAL A 28 5.56 0.05 -2.79
N ARG A 29 5.26 1.06 -1.96
CA ARG A 29 4.95 0.91 -0.53
C ARG A 29 3.46 1.12 -0.33
N GLY A 30 2.75 0.14 0.22
CA GLY A 30 1.35 0.24 0.58
C GLY A 30 1.19 0.59 2.06
N LEU A 31 0.48 1.68 2.36
CA LEU A 31 0.01 1.99 3.72
C LEU A 31 -1.37 1.37 3.92
N ILE A 32 -1.50 0.55 4.96
CA ILE A 32 -2.76 -0.05 5.42
C ILE A 32 -2.99 0.31 6.89
N LEU A 33 -4.24 0.23 7.34
CA LEU A 33 -4.52 0.39 8.77
C LEU A 33 -3.96 -0.81 9.55
N PRO A 34 -3.63 -0.64 10.85
CA PRO A 34 -3.38 -1.77 11.73
C PRO A 34 -4.56 -2.75 11.69
N ASP A 35 -4.27 -4.05 11.65
CA ASP A 35 -5.26 -5.13 11.58
C ASP A 35 -6.24 -5.08 10.38
N ASP A 36 -5.86 -4.39 9.28
CA ASP A 36 -6.70 -4.29 8.09
C ASP A 36 -6.98 -5.68 7.48
N PRO A 37 -8.26 -6.12 7.38
CA PRO A 37 -8.61 -7.43 6.83
C PRO A 37 -8.21 -7.58 5.36
N GLY A 38 -8.07 -6.45 4.65
CA GLY A 38 -7.64 -6.41 3.26
C GLY A 38 -6.14 -6.64 3.08
N ARG A 39 -5.35 -6.77 4.15
CA ARG A 39 -3.92 -7.16 4.10
C ARG A 39 -3.69 -8.44 3.30
N SER A 40 -4.59 -9.41 3.43
CA SER A 40 -4.55 -10.69 2.71
C SER A 40 -4.55 -10.52 1.19
N GLN A 41 -5.18 -9.47 0.67
CA GLN A 41 -5.27 -9.19 -0.77
C GLN A 41 -3.97 -8.62 -1.34
N LEU A 42 -3.13 -8.03 -0.49
CA LEU A 42 -1.82 -7.50 -0.89
C LEU A 42 -0.70 -8.54 -0.79
N ALA A 43 -0.94 -9.68 -0.12
CA ALA A 43 0.07 -10.70 0.15
C ALA A 43 0.63 -11.38 -1.12
N CYS A 44 -0.09 -11.30 -2.24
CA CYS A 44 0.35 -11.85 -3.53
C CYS A 44 1.13 -10.84 -4.39
N LEU A 45 1.30 -9.60 -3.94
CA LEU A 45 1.96 -8.52 -4.67
C LEU A 45 3.37 -8.28 -4.11
N ASP A 46 4.32 -7.99 -4.99
CA ASP A 46 5.69 -7.63 -4.61
C ASP A 46 5.75 -6.15 -4.18
N ILE A 47 5.25 -5.87 -2.97
CA ILE A 47 5.23 -4.53 -2.37
C ILE A 47 5.72 -4.56 -0.94
N GLU A 48 6.19 -3.41 -0.47
CA GLU A 48 6.39 -3.19 0.95
C GLU A 48 5.06 -2.83 1.62
N ILE A 49 4.70 -3.52 2.70
CA ILE A 49 3.51 -3.21 3.49
C ILE A 49 3.91 -2.46 4.75
N MET A 50 3.31 -1.29 4.95
CA MET A 50 3.46 -0.47 6.15
C MET A 50 2.09 -0.33 6.83
N GLU A 51 2.03 -0.60 8.12
CA GLU A 51 0.83 -0.34 8.93
C GLU A 51 0.91 1.07 9.51
N GLY A 52 -0.20 1.81 9.47
CA GLY A 52 -0.28 3.14 10.04
C GLY A 52 -1.59 3.85 9.73
N ASN A 53 -1.79 4.99 10.39
CA ASN A 53 -2.97 5.82 10.21
C ASN A 53 -2.54 7.23 9.79
N LEU A 54 -3.07 7.72 8.68
CA LEU A 54 -2.78 9.09 8.20
C LEU A 54 -3.25 10.20 9.14
N LEU A 55 -4.20 9.88 10.02
CA LEU A 55 -4.69 10.82 11.03
C LEU A 55 -3.76 10.89 12.25
N ASP A 56 -2.79 9.98 12.37
CA ASP A 56 -1.79 10.03 13.42
C ASP A 56 -0.62 10.92 13.02
N MET A 57 -0.63 12.15 13.53
CA MET A 57 0.41 13.15 13.29
C MET A 57 1.63 13.00 14.20
N THR A 58 1.62 12.02 15.11
CA THR A 58 2.69 11.85 16.12
C THR A 58 3.81 10.91 15.66
N VAL A 59 3.58 10.16 14.58
CA VAL A 59 4.55 9.24 13.99
C VAL A 59 5.24 9.95 12.83
N ALA A 60 6.50 10.33 13.02
CA ALA A 60 7.37 10.97 12.02
C ALA A 60 8.34 9.96 11.39
#